data_AF-A0A7J3TQG2-F1
#
_entry.id   AF-A0A7J3TQG2-F1
#
_cell.length_a   1.000
_cell.length_b   1.000
_cell.length_c   1.000
_cell.angle_alpha   90.00
_cell.angle_beta   90.00
_cell.angle_gamma   90.00
#
_symmetry.space_group_name_H-M   'P 1'
#
loop_
_entity.id
_entity.type
_entity.pdbx_description
1 polymer ?
#
loop_
_entity_poly.entity_id
_entity_poly.type
_entity_poly.pdbx_seq_one_letter_code
_entity_poly.pdbx_strand_id
1 'polypeptide(L)'
;MAGGGNSVDCNIKEKLTKISLHPFIYYFWIWQIKSHFSHIEIECRGRGLNPLHYGIPESPSFPFFDRKEQIYRYLIEGLSQAQVARKLKVSRQYISQVTKELEEAGLIYQMNRGGIPKRYGATGRKYESVKQHQQGITSALCRVHLIACRANIIKPPRQPVKWVKTWTLPNGTKYYLRDELLDIGRVTFEMIEGKESSLLIIYMPEKYMDAEELKECIPRLETYAQRAANWFMKRYDCQLGLLEIHQKPHFAFSESNEIAAIAEKMNLSWDDFWIDNSEGHPEWETTDRDLAIAKAEAPKRILQLEDRVSVLEQDLNRIVGMMESLENKLDMLLNVPATPPPPSDSIEVI
;
A
#
# COMPACT_ATOMS: atom_id res chain seq x y z
N MET A 1 -11.78 -40.20 -59.89
CA MET A 1 -12.85 -39.17 -59.86
C MET A 1 -12.86 -38.57 -58.47
N ALA A 2 -12.75 -37.24 -58.42
CA ALA A 2 -13.12 -36.29 -57.35
C ALA A 2 -12.84 -36.68 -55.88
N GLY A 3 -12.13 -35.91 -55.06
CA GLY A 3 -11.58 -34.56 -55.21
C GLY A 3 -11.19 -34.10 -53.81
N GLY A 4 -9.91 -33.78 -53.62
CA GLY A 4 -9.40 -33.17 -52.40
C GLY A 4 -9.76 -31.69 -52.30
N GLY A 5 -9.76 -31.16 -51.08
CA GLY A 5 -10.06 -29.76 -50.80
C GLY A 5 -9.67 -29.37 -49.38
N ASN A 6 -8.37 -29.21 -49.18
CA ASN A 6 -7.64 -28.48 -48.14
C ASN A 6 -8.36 -28.02 -46.85
N SER A 7 -7.97 -28.69 -45.77
CA SER A 7 -7.93 -28.19 -44.40
C SER A 7 -6.91 -27.03 -44.30
N VAL A 8 -7.39 -25.80 -44.37
CA VAL A 8 -6.74 -24.63 -43.78
C VAL A 8 -7.87 -23.75 -43.22
N ASP A 9 -8.25 -23.99 -41.97
CA ASP A 9 -8.90 -22.95 -41.17
C ASP A 9 -8.41 -23.04 -39.72
N CYS A 10 -7.22 -22.46 -39.57
CA CYS A 10 -6.73 -21.71 -38.42
C CYS A 10 -7.65 -21.61 -37.20
N ASN A 11 -7.38 -22.42 -36.18
CA ASN A 11 -6.51 -22.02 -35.05
C ASN A 11 -6.63 -20.57 -34.51
N ILE A 12 -7.84 -20.00 -34.48
CA ILE A 12 -8.17 -18.73 -33.81
C ILE A 12 -9.14 -18.94 -32.64
N LYS A 13 -10.00 -19.96 -32.69
CA LYS A 13 -10.94 -20.25 -31.60
C LYS A 13 -10.32 -20.92 -30.38
N GLU A 14 -9.15 -21.54 -30.50
CA GLU A 14 -8.47 -22.22 -29.39
C GLU A 14 -7.33 -21.41 -28.75
N LYS A 15 -7.00 -20.23 -29.30
CA LYS A 15 -6.03 -19.28 -28.72
C LYS A 15 -6.66 -18.09 -27.99
N LEU A 16 -7.99 -17.94 -28.03
CA LEU A 16 -8.71 -16.88 -27.30
C LEU A 16 -9.24 -17.32 -25.92
N THR A 17 -9.07 -18.58 -25.54
CA THR A 17 -9.46 -19.11 -24.21
C THR A 17 -8.31 -19.17 -23.19
N LYS A 18 -7.14 -18.59 -23.51
CA LYS A 18 -5.99 -18.46 -22.59
C LYS A 18 -5.39 -17.06 -22.54
N ILE A 19 -6.25 -16.04 -22.67
CA ILE A 19 -5.96 -14.68 -22.22
C ILE A 19 -6.90 -14.39 -21.05
N SER A 20 -6.60 -15.00 -19.89
CA SER A 20 -7.11 -14.53 -18.60
C SER A 20 -6.31 -13.29 -18.17
N LEU A 21 -6.36 -12.24 -19.00
CA LEU A 21 -6.15 -10.89 -18.50
C LEU A 21 -7.33 -10.63 -17.58
N HIS A 22 -7.05 -10.14 -16.36
CA HIS A 22 -7.98 -9.89 -15.26
C HIS A 22 -8.43 -8.41 -15.30
N PRO A 23 -9.26 -7.96 -16.26
CA PRO A 23 -9.54 -6.56 -16.51
C PRO A 23 -10.72 -6.10 -15.62
N PHE A 24 -11.28 -7.03 -14.83
CA PHE A 24 -12.61 -6.99 -14.21
C PHE A 24 -12.59 -6.60 -12.73
N ILE A 25 -11.55 -6.95 -11.95
CA ILE A 25 -11.45 -6.57 -10.53
C ILE A 25 -11.04 -5.09 -10.37
N TYR A 26 -10.48 -4.50 -11.42
CA TYR A 26 -10.02 -3.12 -11.40
C TYR A 26 -11.14 -2.10 -11.67
N TYR A 27 -12.08 -2.40 -12.59
CA TYR A 27 -13.33 -1.64 -12.69
C TYR A 27 -14.15 -1.71 -11.38
N PHE A 28 -14.07 -2.85 -10.71
CA PHE A 28 -14.79 -3.16 -9.47
C PHE A 28 -14.35 -2.28 -8.28
N TRP A 29 -13.05 -1.99 -8.13
CA TRP A 29 -12.55 -1.14 -7.05
C TRP A 29 -12.78 0.38 -7.30
N ILE A 30 -12.73 0.79 -8.57
CA ILE A 30 -13.06 2.17 -9.02
C ILE A 30 -14.56 2.49 -8.83
N TRP A 31 -15.43 1.49 -8.90
CA TRP A 31 -16.84 1.61 -8.50
C TRP A 31 -17.02 1.69 -6.98
N GLN A 32 -16.20 0.94 -6.22
CA GLN A 32 -16.28 0.92 -4.76
C GLN A 32 -15.88 2.25 -4.11
N ILE A 33 -14.87 2.96 -4.66
CA ILE A 33 -14.46 4.29 -4.20
C ILE A 33 -15.47 5.39 -4.60
N LYS A 34 -16.11 5.31 -5.77
CA LYS A 34 -17.16 6.28 -6.16
C LYS A 34 -18.40 6.24 -5.24
N SER A 35 -18.69 5.08 -4.64
CA SER A 35 -19.81 4.86 -3.71
C SER A 35 -19.59 5.43 -2.29
N HIS A 36 -18.35 5.73 -1.89
CA HIS A 36 -18.04 6.14 -0.51
C HIS A 36 -17.65 7.60 -0.30
N PHE A 37 -17.28 8.33 -1.35
CA PHE A 37 -16.94 9.76 -1.22
C PHE A 37 -17.97 10.73 -1.82
N SER A 38 -19.04 10.22 -2.41
CA SER A 38 -20.31 10.96 -2.47
C SER A 38 -20.93 11.20 -1.08
N HIS A 39 -20.30 10.68 -0.01
CA HIS A 39 -20.77 10.79 1.37
C HIS A 39 -20.17 11.94 2.22
N ILE A 40 -19.19 12.75 1.79
CA ILE A 40 -18.54 13.75 2.69
C ILE A 40 -18.56 15.21 2.17
N GLU A 41 -18.76 15.47 0.88
CA GLU A 41 -18.76 16.85 0.34
C GLU A 41 -20.07 17.65 0.57
N ILE A 42 -21.11 17.01 1.14
CA ILE A 42 -22.35 17.68 1.56
C ILE A 42 -22.26 18.22 2.99
N GLU A 43 -21.21 17.88 3.76
CA GLU A 43 -21.15 18.21 5.19
C GLU A 43 -19.74 18.67 5.62
N CYS A 44 -19.31 19.88 5.22
CA CYS A 44 -18.43 20.79 6.00
C CYS A 44 -17.97 22.06 5.23
N ARG A 45 -18.87 22.72 4.48
CA ARG A 45 -18.71 24.16 4.20
C ARG A 45 -19.14 24.94 5.44
N GLY A 46 -18.15 25.47 6.17
CA GLY A 46 -18.38 26.56 7.11
C GLY A 46 -17.82 26.30 8.50
N ARG A 47 -16.57 26.71 8.71
CA ARG A 47 -16.10 27.39 9.93
C ARG A 47 -14.66 27.86 9.68
N GLY A 48 -14.51 29.12 9.29
CA GLY A 48 -13.22 29.81 9.31
C GLY A 48 -12.76 30.05 10.74
N LEU A 49 -11.44 30.08 10.96
CA LEU A 49 -10.77 30.81 12.03
C LEU A 49 -9.27 30.98 11.68
N ASN A 50 -8.78 32.20 11.89
CA ASN A 50 -7.43 32.72 11.60
C ASN A 50 -6.32 32.12 12.49
N PRO A 51 -5.03 32.22 12.08
CA PRO A 51 -3.88 31.73 12.84
C PRO A 51 -3.44 32.74 13.92
N LEU A 52 -3.27 32.27 15.16
CA LEU A 52 -2.62 33.05 16.22
C LEU A 52 -1.20 32.53 16.50
N HIS A 53 -0.26 33.44 16.27
CA HIS A 53 1.11 33.44 16.77
C HIS A 53 1.21 33.03 18.24
N TYR A 54 2.14 32.13 18.56
CA TYR A 54 2.85 32.15 19.84
C TYR A 54 4.33 31.80 19.62
N GLY A 55 5.19 32.78 19.87
CA GLY A 55 6.63 32.60 19.94
C GLY A 55 7.04 31.85 21.20
N ILE A 56 8.10 31.04 21.10
CA ILE A 56 8.81 30.42 22.22
C ILE A 56 10.31 30.60 21.96
N PRO A 57 11.11 30.96 22.98
CA PRO A 57 12.39 31.64 22.82
C PRO A 57 13.55 30.73 22.40
N GLU A 58 14.54 31.37 21.79
CA GLU A 58 15.81 30.79 21.35
C GLU A 58 16.75 30.49 22.54
N SER A 59 17.34 29.28 22.55
CA SER A 59 18.70 28.95 23.05
C SER A 59 18.93 27.43 23.07
N PRO A 60 20.19 26.93 23.03
CA PRO A 60 21.21 27.12 22.01
C PRO A 60 21.59 25.79 21.30
N SER A 61 22.28 25.96 20.18
CA SER A 61 22.79 25.01 19.18
C SER A 61 23.29 23.63 19.64
N PHE A 62 22.64 22.59 19.12
CA PHE A 62 23.22 21.29 18.74
C PHE A 62 22.81 21.03 17.27
N PRO A 63 23.57 20.25 16.47
CA PRO A 63 23.36 20.17 15.02
C PRO A 63 21.88 19.93 14.71
N PHE A 64 21.28 20.87 13.96
CA PHE A 64 19.84 21.07 13.82
C PHE A 64 19.16 19.87 13.15
N PHE A 65 18.89 18.82 13.92
CA PHE A 65 17.86 17.85 13.56
C PHE A 65 16.51 18.54 13.70
N ASP A 66 15.68 18.42 12.66
CA ASP A 66 14.27 18.84 12.69
C ASP A 66 13.60 18.25 13.93
N ARG A 67 12.80 19.04 14.67
CA ARG A 67 12.14 18.57 15.91
C ARG A 67 11.35 17.29 15.68
N LYS A 68 10.74 17.13 14.52
CA LYS A 68 10.02 15.91 14.13
C LYS A 68 10.94 14.70 13.97
N GLU A 69 12.17 14.90 13.49
CA GLU A 69 13.18 13.85 13.39
C GLU A 69 13.65 13.39 14.78
N GLN A 70 13.81 14.32 15.72
CA GLN A 70 14.15 13.97 17.11
C GLN A 70 13.03 13.15 17.77
N ILE A 71 11.77 13.50 17.52
CA ILE A 71 10.60 12.74 17.96
C ILE A 71 10.62 11.33 17.37
N TYR A 72 10.83 11.21 16.05
CA TYR A 72 10.97 9.93 15.36
C TYR A 72 12.05 9.05 16.01
N ARG A 73 13.27 9.56 16.20
CA ARG A 73 14.39 8.82 16.81
C ARG A 73 14.06 8.34 18.22
N TYR A 74 13.49 9.19 19.07
CA TYR A 74 13.14 8.78 20.43
C TYR A 74 12.00 7.76 20.48
N LEU A 75 11.05 7.81 19.54
CA LEU A 75 9.98 6.81 19.47
C LEU A 75 10.53 5.43 19.08
N ILE A 76 11.42 5.35 18.08
CA ILE A 76 12.03 4.08 17.62
C ILE A 76 13.04 3.51 18.62
N GLU A 77 13.66 4.34 19.45
CA GLU A 77 14.50 3.94 20.60
C GLU A 77 13.66 3.32 21.75
N GLY A 78 12.33 3.31 21.62
CA GLY A 78 11.41 2.67 22.55
C GLY A 78 10.94 3.57 23.69
N LEU A 79 11.15 4.89 23.61
CA LEU A 79 10.57 5.82 24.59
C LEU A 79 9.07 6.01 24.35
N SER A 80 8.31 6.07 25.44
CA SER A 80 6.88 6.43 25.37
C SER A 80 6.70 7.90 25.01
N GLN A 81 5.58 8.25 24.36
CA GLN A 81 5.24 9.64 24.02
C GLN A 81 5.34 10.60 25.23
N ALA A 82 4.96 10.14 26.42
CA ALA A 82 5.05 10.92 27.65
C ALA A 82 6.50 11.16 28.12
N GLN A 83 7.43 10.26 27.80
CA GLN A 83 8.87 10.46 28.04
C GLN A 83 9.47 11.38 26.97
N VAL A 84 9.08 11.23 25.71
CA VAL A 84 9.51 12.10 24.60
C VAL A 84 9.09 13.55 24.86
N ALA A 85 7.84 13.78 25.25
CA ALA A 85 7.31 15.11 25.59
C ALA A 85 8.11 15.79 26.71
N ARG A 86 8.45 15.04 27.78
CA ARG A 86 9.26 15.54 28.90
C ARG A 86 10.68 15.88 28.47
N LYS A 87 11.30 15.04 27.64
CA LYS A 87 12.68 15.20 27.18
C LYS A 87 12.85 16.39 26.23
N LEU A 88 11.87 16.60 25.36
CA LEU A 88 11.87 17.70 24.38
C LEU A 88 11.20 18.98 24.91
N LYS A 89 10.69 18.99 26.14
CA LYS A 89 9.96 20.12 26.75
C LYS A 89 8.82 20.64 25.88
N VAL A 90 8.07 19.73 25.26
CA VAL A 90 6.90 20.04 24.41
C VAL A 90 5.63 19.41 24.96
N SER A 91 4.48 19.89 24.50
CA SER A 91 3.19 19.35 24.94
C SER A 91 3.00 17.90 24.46
N ARG A 92 2.29 17.09 25.25
CA ARG A 92 1.91 15.72 24.85
C ARG A 92 1.03 15.70 23.61
N GLN A 93 0.19 16.73 23.44
CA GLN A 93 -0.66 16.90 22.26
C GLN A 93 0.17 17.06 20.99
N TYR A 94 1.23 17.89 21.03
CA TYR A 94 2.14 18.06 19.90
C TYR A 94 2.85 16.74 19.54
N ILE A 95 3.34 15.99 20.53
CA ILE A 95 3.91 14.66 20.28
C ILE A 95 2.88 13.71 19.68
N SER A 96 1.64 13.70 20.17
CA SER A 96 0.58 12.85 19.64
C SER A 96 0.27 13.19 18.18
N GLN A 97 0.20 14.47 17.85
CA GLN A 97 -0.01 14.94 16.48
C GLN A 97 1.14 14.51 15.57
N VAL A 98 2.39 14.77 15.96
CA VAL A 98 3.56 14.36 15.17
C VAL A 98 3.65 12.84 15.05
N THR A 99 3.31 12.09 16.10
CA THR A 99 3.27 10.62 16.03
C THR A 99 2.25 10.15 15.00
N LYS A 100 1.06 10.77 14.97
CA LYS A 100 0.02 10.47 13.99
C LYS A 100 0.49 10.79 12.57
N GLU A 101 1.12 11.95 12.36
CA GLU A 101 1.71 12.31 11.07
C GLU A 101 2.81 11.32 10.62
N LEU A 102 3.65 10.85 11.54
CA LEU A 102 4.70 9.86 11.26
C LEU A 102 4.11 8.46 10.96
N GLU A 103 3.00 8.11 11.59
CA GLU A 103 2.26 6.86 11.37
C GLU A 103 1.50 6.89 10.03
N GLU A 104 0.80 7.98 9.74
CA GLU A 104 0.14 8.26 8.44
C GLU A 104 1.16 8.30 7.30
N ALA A 105 2.36 8.86 7.54
CA ALA A 105 3.46 8.84 6.58
C ALA A 105 4.19 7.48 6.49
N GLY A 106 3.80 6.49 7.30
CA GLY A 106 4.39 5.15 7.30
C GLY A 106 5.87 5.12 7.70
N LEU A 107 6.32 6.06 8.53
CA LEU A 107 7.69 6.09 9.08
C LEU A 107 7.81 5.24 10.35
N ILE A 108 6.72 5.16 11.12
CA ILE A 108 6.63 4.40 12.36
C ILE A 108 5.35 3.57 12.38
N TYR A 109 5.33 2.51 13.18
CA TYR A 109 4.13 1.72 13.44
C TYR A 109 4.02 1.43 14.94
N GLN A 110 2.79 1.30 15.46
CA GLN A 110 2.58 0.92 16.85
C GLN A 110 2.90 -0.57 17.05
N MET A 111 3.92 -0.86 17.87
CA MET A 111 4.39 -2.23 18.14
C MET A 111 3.45 -3.04 19.04
N ASN A 112 2.64 -2.36 19.85
CA ASN A 112 1.71 -2.98 20.79
C ASN A 112 0.31 -2.43 20.56
N ARG A 113 -0.42 -3.00 19.59
CA ARG A 113 -1.84 -2.69 19.35
C ARG A 113 -2.62 -2.88 20.67
N GLY A 114 -3.30 -1.83 21.15
CA GLY A 114 -4.02 -1.81 22.43
C GLY A 114 -3.19 -1.72 23.72
N GLY A 115 -1.85 -1.79 23.65
CA GLY A 115 -0.98 -1.75 24.84
C GLY A 115 -0.76 -0.35 25.40
N ILE A 116 -0.84 -0.21 26.73
CA ILE A 116 -0.50 1.03 27.45
C ILE A 116 0.77 0.80 28.29
N PRO A 117 1.85 1.59 28.10
CA PRO A 117 1.99 2.69 27.15
C PRO A 117 2.25 2.23 25.71
N LYS A 118 1.78 3.03 24.73
CA LYS A 118 2.05 2.80 23.31
C LYS A 118 3.56 2.83 23.03
N ARG A 119 4.05 1.87 22.25
CA ARG A 119 5.44 1.74 21.78
C ARG A 119 5.45 1.73 20.26
N TYR A 120 6.50 2.29 19.68
CA TYR A 120 6.59 2.48 18.24
C TYR A 120 7.89 1.90 17.68
N GLY A 121 7.81 1.32 16.49
CA GLY A 121 8.95 0.77 15.77
C GLY A 121 9.15 1.50 14.44
N ALA A 122 10.37 1.47 13.91
CA ALA A 122 10.67 2.03 12.59
C ALA A 122 10.18 1.09 11.48
N THR A 123 9.56 1.61 10.42
CA THR A 123 9.15 0.83 9.25
C THR A 123 10.30 0.45 8.31
N GLY A 124 11.49 1.04 8.50
CA GLY A 124 12.68 0.82 7.67
C GLY A 124 13.00 1.97 6.71
N ARG A 125 12.11 2.96 6.57
CA ARG A 125 12.37 4.21 5.84
C ARG A 125 13.09 5.23 6.72
N LYS A 126 14.08 5.94 6.16
CA LYS A 126 14.75 7.05 6.84
C LYS A 126 13.86 8.29 6.79
N TYR A 127 13.84 9.09 7.86
CA TYR A 127 13.06 10.33 7.92
C TYR A 127 13.34 11.28 6.72
N GLU A 128 14.57 11.26 6.19
CA GLU A 128 15.03 12.02 5.03
C GLU A 128 14.28 11.68 3.72
N SER A 129 13.85 10.43 3.51
CA SER A 129 13.18 10.02 2.26
C SER A 129 11.73 10.51 2.16
N VAL A 130 11.11 10.85 3.30
CA VAL A 130 9.73 11.36 3.37
C VAL A 130 9.67 12.87 3.15
N LYS A 131 10.72 13.62 3.50
CA LYS A 131 10.81 15.06 3.17
C LYS A 131 10.72 15.36 1.68
N GLN A 132 11.13 14.42 0.83
CA GLN A 132 11.11 14.60 -0.62
C GLN A 132 9.74 14.31 -1.27
N HIS A 133 8.80 13.68 -0.55
CA HIS A 133 7.47 13.31 -1.08
C HIS A 133 6.37 14.33 -0.71
N GLN A 134 6.69 15.64 -0.75
CA GLN A 134 5.74 16.72 -0.44
C GLN A 134 4.61 16.93 -1.49
N GLN A 135 4.42 16.02 -2.44
CA GLN A 135 3.35 16.11 -3.44
C GLN A 135 2.32 15.00 -3.24
N GLY A 136 1.41 15.22 -2.27
CA GLY A 136 -0.02 14.86 -2.29
C GLY A 136 -0.50 13.41 -2.56
N ILE A 137 0.36 12.47 -2.94
CA ILE A 137 0.02 11.09 -3.25
C ILE A 137 0.82 10.22 -2.30
N THR A 138 0.26 9.95 -1.13
CA THR A 138 0.77 8.88 -0.26
C THR A 138 0.54 7.56 -0.98
N SER A 139 1.60 6.91 -1.44
CA SER A 139 1.53 5.53 -1.94
C SER A 139 0.83 4.67 -0.88
N ALA A 140 -0.24 3.97 -1.24
CA ALA A 140 -0.90 3.04 -0.33
C ALA A 140 0.12 1.99 0.11
N LEU A 141 0.50 2.03 1.40
CA LEU A 141 1.50 1.12 1.94
C LEU A 141 0.85 -0.24 2.21
N CYS A 142 1.46 -1.29 1.69
CA CYS A 142 1.07 -2.66 1.94
C CYS A 142 1.80 -3.19 3.18
N ARG A 143 1.04 -3.62 4.19
CA ARG A 143 1.54 -4.36 5.34
C ARG A 143 1.75 -5.82 4.96
N VAL A 144 3.01 -6.20 4.79
CA VAL A 144 3.44 -7.58 4.58
C VAL A 144 3.70 -8.23 5.94
N HIS A 145 2.92 -9.25 6.26
CA HIS A 145 2.96 -9.93 7.56
C HIS A 145 2.84 -11.45 7.42
N LEU A 146 2.91 -12.18 8.55
CA LEU A 146 2.97 -13.65 8.59
C LEU A 146 4.10 -14.25 7.74
N ILE A 147 5.23 -13.53 7.70
CA ILE A 147 6.42 -13.99 7.00
C ILE A 147 7.16 -14.97 7.90
N ALA A 148 7.16 -16.24 7.52
CA ALA A 148 7.89 -17.28 8.23
C ALA A 148 8.75 -18.10 7.27
N CYS A 149 10.02 -18.31 7.65
CA CYS A 149 10.91 -19.25 7.00
C CYS A 149 11.24 -20.39 7.96
N ARG A 150 11.46 -21.59 7.44
CA ARG A 150 11.89 -22.74 8.23
C ARG A 150 13.22 -23.28 7.73
N ALA A 151 13.99 -23.86 8.64
CA ALA A 151 15.17 -24.66 8.31
C ALA A 151 15.29 -25.84 9.28
N ASN A 152 15.73 -26.98 8.77
CA ASN A 152 16.12 -28.10 9.61
C ASN A 152 17.41 -27.76 10.37
N ILE A 153 17.49 -28.17 11.62
CA ILE A 153 18.71 -28.06 12.43
C ILE A 153 19.58 -29.28 12.13
N ILE A 154 20.66 -29.08 11.38
CA ILE A 154 21.63 -30.14 11.03
C ILE A 154 22.55 -30.42 12.22
N LYS A 155 23.04 -29.36 12.88
CA LYS A 155 23.80 -29.47 14.12
C LYS A 155 23.09 -28.67 15.20
N PRO A 156 22.74 -29.28 16.33
CA PRO A 156 22.03 -28.61 17.40
C PRO A 156 22.89 -27.49 18.02
N PRO A 157 22.26 -26.48 18.64
CA PRO A 157 22.93 -25.47 19.45
C PRO A 157 23.91 -26.08 20.44
N ARG A 158 25.19 -25.73 20.33
CA ARG A 158 26.21 -26.11 21.32
C ARG A 158 26.19 -25.18 22.53
N GLN A 159 25.80 -23.93 22.33
CA GLN A 159 25.56 -23.00 23.42
C GLN A 159 24.11 -23.11 23.90
N PRO A 160 23.85 -23.01 25.22
CA PRO A 160 22.50 -23.06 25.74
C PRO A 160 21.68 -21.86 25.27
N VAL A 161 20.54 -22.13 24.66
CA VAL A 161 19.57 -21.11 24.26
C VAL A 161 18.66 -20.81 25.45
N LYS A 162 18.56 -19.54 25.85
CA LYS A 162 17.62 -19.12 26.91
C LYS A 162 16.23 -18.89 26.30
N TRP A 163 15.42 -19.93 26.24
CA TRP A 163 14.07 -19.82 25.67
C TRP A 163 13.17 -18.93 26.54
N VAL A 164 12.34 -18.11 25.89
CA VAL A 164 11.37 -17.22 26.55
C VAL A 164 10.13 -18.01 26.96
N LYS A 165 9.69 -18.91 26.08
CA LYS A 165 8.51 -19.75 26.30
C LYS A 165 8.81 -21.17 25.81
N THR A 166 8.36 -22.16 26.56
CA THR A 166 8.46 -23.57 26.19
C THR A 166 7.15 -24.27 26.46
N TRP A 167 6.66 -25.09 25.52
CA TRP A 167 5.45 -25.86 25.71
C TRP A 167 5.55 -27.22 25.02
N THR A 168 4.74 -28.17 25.47
CA THR A 168 4.67 -29.51 24.90
C THR A 168 3.23 -29.77 24.48
N LEU A 169 3.02 -30.21 23.25
CA LEU A 169 1.71 -30.63 22.78
C LEU A 169 1.36 -32.03 23.33
N PRO A 170 0.07 -32.42 23.36
CA PRO A 170 -0.37 -33.73 23.85
C PRO A 170 0.29 -34.92 23.13
N ASN A 171 0.73 -34.72 21.89
CA ASN A 171 1.47 -35.71 21.10
C ASN A 171 2.95 -35.85 21.50
N GLY A 172 3.43 -35.10 22.50
CA GLY A 172 4.79 -35.11 23.00
C GLY A 172 5.77 -34.20 22.27
N THR A 173 5.35 -33.51 21.20
CA THR A 173 6.22 -32.55 20.49
C THR A 173 6.47 -31.32 21.36
N LYS A 174 7.74 -30.97 21.53
CA LYS A 174 8.16 -29.81 22.32
C LYS A 174 8.50 -28.62 21.42
N TYR A 175 8.10 -27.45 21.89
CA TYR A 175 8.24 -26.19 21.21
C TYR A 175 8.97 -25.21 22.13
N TYR A 176 9.84 -24.41 21.53
CA TYR A 176 10.67 -23.44 22.22
C TYR A 176 10.66 -22.14 21.45
N LEU A 177 10.32 -21.04 22.11
CA LEU A 177 10.19 -19.73 21.47
C LEU A 177 11.15 -18.74 22.10
N ARG A 178 11.76 -17.92 21.25
CA ARG A 178 12.64 -16.82 21.63
C ARG A 178 12.44 -15.61 20.72
N ASP A 179 12.16 -14.47 21.34
CA ASP A 179 12.14 -13.19 20.63
C ASP A 179 13.50 -12.51 20.70
N GLU A 180 13.91 -11.90 19.59
CA GLU A 180 15.12 -11.11 19.51
C GLU A 180 14.91 -9.83 18.73
N LEU A 181 15.60 -8.77 19.16
CA LEU A 181 15.65 -7.52 18.43
C LEU A 181 16.90 -7.50 17.56
N LEU A 182 16.71 -7.66 16.25
CA LEU A 182 17.76 -7.54 15.25
C LEU A 182 17.67 -6.18 14.54
N ASP A 183 18.67 -5.88 13.73
CA ASP A 183 18.71 -4.70 12.86
C ASP A 183 17.56 -4.65 11.83
N ILE A 184 17.00 -5.81 11.49
CA ILE A 184 15.84 -5.95 10.62
C ILE A 184 14.49 -5.77 11.35
N GLY A 185 14.50 -5.67 12.69
CA GLY A 185 13.32 -5.60 13.54
C GLY A 185 13.23 -6.76 14.53
N ARG A 186 12.06 -6.92 15.15
CA ARG A 186 11.82 -8.00 16.11
C ARG A 186 11.56 -9.31 15.37
N VAL A 187 12.43 -10.29 15.58
CA VAL A 187 12.34 -11.64 15.00
C VAL A 187 11.97 -12.61 16.10
N THR A 188 11.06 -13.55 15.80
CA THR A 188 10.72 -14.63 16.71
C THR A 188 11.26 -15.94 16.14
N PHE A 189 12.08 -16.62 16.93
CA PHE A 189 12.62 -17.93 16.63
C PHE A 189 11.80 -18.99 17.38
N GLU A 190 11.26 -19.95 16.66
CA GLU A 190 10.56 -21.10 17.22
C GLU A 190 11.27 -22.39 16.83
N MET A 191 11.78 -23.12 17.82
CA MET A 191 12.36 -24.43 17.61
C MET A 191 11.33 -25.51 17.93
N ILE A 192 11.15 -26.45 17.02
CA ILE A 192 10.35 -27.65 17.21
C ILE A 192 11.31 -28.82 17.38
N GLU A 193 11.28 -29.46 18.53
CA GLU A 193 12.09 -30.64 18.80
C GLU A 193 11.41 -31.88 18.21
N GLY A 194 12.00 -32.39 17.13
CA GLY A 194 11.61 -33.65 16.52
C GLY A 194 12.50 -34.80 17.01
N LYS A 195 11.99 -36.03 16.87
CA LYS A 195 12.70 -37.25 17.29
C LYS A 195 13.98 -37.50 16.48
N GLU A 196 13.94 -37.21 15.19
CA GLU A 196 15.05 -37.45 14.25
C GLU A 196 15.74 -36.16 13.79
N SER A 197 14.97 -35.10 13.58
CA SER A 197 15.49 -33.78 13.25
C SER A 197 14.65 -32.70 13.95
N SER A 198 15.33 -31.69 14.48
CA SER A 198 14.67 -30.51 15.02
C SER A 198 14.52 -29.46 13.93
N LEU A 199 13.42 -28.71 13.96
CA LEU A 199 13.14 -27.63 13.02
C LEU A 199 13.32 -26.29 13.73
N LEU A 200 13.82 -25.28 13.00
CA LEU A 200 13.76 -23.89 13.40
C LEU A 200 12.85 -23.13 12.44
N ILE A 201 11.81 -22.49 12.97
CA ILE A 201 10.96 -21.53 12.28
C ILE A 201 11.40 -20.13 12.71
N ILE A 202 11.53 -19.23 11.73
CA ILE A 202 11.96 -17.85 11.89
C ILE A 202 10.80 -16.99 11.41
N TYR A 203 10.06 -16.42 12.37
CA TYR A 203 9.03 -15.42 12.12
C TYR A 203 9.68 -14.05 11.99
N MET A 204 9.54 -13.47 10.81
CA MET A 204 10.13 -12.20 10.46
C MET A 204 9.23 -11.04 10.88
N PRO A 205 9.80 -9.86 11.18
CA PRO A 205 9.01 -8.68 11.49
C PRO A 205 8.14 -8.28 10.31
N GLU A 206 6.96 -7.73 10.64
CA GLU A 206 6.08 -7.09 9.66
C GLU A 206 6.80 -5.94 8.95
N LYS A 207 6.45 -5.72 7.68
CA LYS A 207 7.03 -4.66 6.85
C LYS A 207 5.94 -3.92 6.12
N TYR A 208 6.13 -2.62 5.95
CA TYR A 208 5.29 -1.78 5.11
C TYR A 208 6.05 -1.50 3.83
N MET A 209 5.49 -1.92 2.70
CA MET A 209 6.11 -1.86 1.38
C MET A 209 5.21 -1.11 0.40
N ASP A 210 5.82 -0.31 -0.48
CA ASP A 210 5.11 0.23 -1.64
C ASP A 210 5.09 -0.75 -2.83
N ALA A 211 4.45 -0.36 -3.93
CA ALA A 211 4.33 -1.18 -5.13
C ALA A 211 5.67 -1.63 -5.74
N GLU A 212 6.70 -0.79 -5.72
CA GLU A 212 8.01 -1.14 -6.27
C GLU A 212 8.75 -2.10 -5.33
N GLU A 213 8.65 -1.86 -4.02
CA GLU A 213 9.21 -2.75 -3.01
C GLU A 213 8.52 -4.13 -3.00
N LEU A 214 7.22 -4.19 -3.29
CA LEU A 214 6.47 -5.45 -3.40
C LEU A 214 6.94 -6.33 -4.56
N LYS A 215 7.40 -5.74 -5.68
CA LYS A 215 7.98 -6.48 -6.81
C LYS A 215 9.22 -7.27 -6.39
N GLU A 216 10.01 -6.70 -5.47
CA GLU A 216 11.22 -7.31 -4.90
C GLU A 216 10.99 -7.99 -3.55
N CYS A 217 9.74 -8.20 -3.14
CA CYS A 217 9.42 -8.65 -1.78
C CYS A 217 10.09 -9.99 -1.46
N ILE A 218 9.91 -11.03 -2.30
CA ILE A 218 10.43 -12.37 -2.01
C ILE A 218 11.96 -12.38 -1.82
N PRO A 219 12.79 -11.87 -2.76
CA PRO A 219 14.24 -11.80 -2.56
C PRO A 219 14.67 -11.02 -1.31
N ARG A 220 13.95 -9.94 -0.97
CA ARG A 220 14.21 -9.16 0.25
C ARG A 220 13.89 -9.97 1.50
N LEU A 221 12.76 -10.67 1.52
CA LEU A 221 12.36 -11.54 2.63
C LEU A 221 13.37 -12.68 2.84
N GLU A 222 13.82 -13.33 1.77
CA GLU A 222 14.87 -14.36 1.82
C GLU A 222 16.17 -13.80 2.39
N THR A 223 16.58 -12.61 1.95
CA THR A 223 17.78 -11.93 2.46
C THR A 223 17.66 -11.65 3.96
N TYR A 224 16.52 -11.15 4.42
CA TYR A 224 16.28 -10.89 5.83
C TYR A 224 16.25 -12.19 6.65
N ALA A 225 15.57 -13.24 6.16
CA ALA A 225 15.51 -14.53 6.81
C ALA A 225 16.91 -15.16 6.92
N GLN A 226 17.72 -15.07 5.86
CA GLN A 226 19.11 -15.53 5.88
C GLN A 226 19.96 -14.78 6.90
N ARG A 227 19.76 -13.47 7.06
CA ARG A 227 20.45 -12.68 8.10
C ARG A 227 20.06 -13.14 9.50
N ALA A 228 18.78 -13.34 9.76
CA ALA A 228 18.29 -13.87 11.04
C ALA A 228 18.84 -15.28 11.33
N ALA A 229 18.83 -16.16 10.34
CA ALA A 229 19.39 -17.50 10.43
C ALA A 229 20.91 -17.47 10.71
N ASN A 230 21.66 -16.63 10.00
CA ASN A 230 23.09 -16.44 10.21
C ASN A 230 23.42 -15.92 11.61
N TRP A 231 22.61 -15.00 12.11
CA TRP A 231 22.71 -14.51 13.48
C TRP A 231 22.51 -15.66 14.47
N PHE A 232 21.46 -16.47 14.30
CA PHE A 232 21.14 -17.60 15.19
C PHE A 232 22.27 -18.64 15.17
N MET A 233 22.75 -19.03 13.99
CA MET A 233 23.86 -19.98 13.83
C MET A 233 25.13 -19.51 14.55
N LYS A 234 25.53 -18.25 14.34
CA LYS A 234 26.72 -17.67 14.99
C LYS A 234 26.54 -17.54 16.50
N ARG A 235 25.34 -17.13 16.94
CA ARG A 235 25.07 -16.87 18.36
C ARG A 235 25.10 -18.14 19.21
N TYR A 236 24.67 -19.26 18.65
CA TYR A 236 24.48 -20.52 19.37
C TYR A 236 25.40 -21.66 18.93
N ASP A 237 26.32 -21.38 18.00
CA ASP A 237 27.22 -22.36 17.39
C ASP A 237 26.46 -23.59 16.90
N CYS A 238 25.49 -23.36 16.01
CA CYS A 238 24.63 -24.38 15.40
C CYS A 238 24.73 -24.34 13.89
N GLN A 239 24.25 -25.39 13.22
CA GLN A 239 24.19 -25.45 11.76
C GLN A 239 22.77 -25.70 11.30
N LEU A 240 22.26 -24.78 10.49
CA LEU A 240 20.95 -24.88 9.85
C LEU A 240 21.11 -25.43 8.43
N GLY A 241 20.08 -26.13 7.95
CA GLY A 241 19.95 -26.53 6.56
C GLY A 241 19.50 -25.41 5.65
N LEU A 242 19.02 -25.77 4.46
CA LEU A 242 18.47 -24.81 3.52
C LEU A 242 17.22 -24.14 4.13
N LEU A 243 17.13 -22.82 3.97
CA LEU A 243 15.94 -22.07 4.34
C LEU A 243 14.85 -22.28 3.29
N GLU A 244 13.66 -22.59 3.76
CA GLU A 244 12.45 -22.73 2.96
C GLU A 244 11.41 -21.75 3.47
N ILE A 245 10.58 -21.22 2.56
CA ILE A 245 9.40 -20.47 2.95
C ILE A 245 8.44 -21.42 3.67
N HIS A 246 8.11 -21.10 4.92
CA HIS A 246 7.21 -21.92 5.74
C HIS A 246 5.75 -21.58 5.46
N GLN A 247 5.46 -20.28 5.32
CA GLN A 247 4.13 -19.74 5.08
C GLN A 247 4.22 -18.63 4.03
N LYS A 248 3.24 -18.58 3.12
CA LYS A 248 3.14 -17.47 2.17
C LYS A 248 2.82 -16.18 2.94
N PRO A 249 3.49 -15.05 2.63
CA PRO A 249 3.20 -13.79 3.29
C PRO A 249 1.77 -13.33 2.97
N HIS A 250 1.16 -12.67 3.93
CA HIS A 250 -0.10 -11.96 3.74
C HIS A 250 0.22 -10.50 3.41
N PHE A 251 -0.51 -9.96 2.44
CA PHE A 251 -0.41 -8.59 1.97
C PHE A 251 -1.67 -7.85 2.36
N ALA A 252 -1.56 -6.92 3.29
CA ALA A 252 -2.69 -6.21 3.86
C ALA A 252 -2.63 -4.71 3.54
N PHE A 253 -3.78 -4.10 3.30
CA PHE A 253 -3.95 -2.68 3.03
C PHE A 253 -5.05 -2.15 3.92
N SER A 254 -4.82 -1.03 4.60
CA SER A 254 -5.85 -0.40 5.39
C SER A 254 -7.05 -0.04 4.53
N GLU A 255 -8.24 -0.33 5.05
CA GLU A 255 -9.51 -0.16 4.36
C GLU A 255 -10.43 0.73 5.20
N SER A 256 -11.44 1.31 4.54
CA SER A 256 -12.46 2.10 5.22
C SER A 256 -13.46 1.20 5.96
N ASN A 257 -13.98 1.71 7.09
CA ASN A 257 -14.97 0.98 7.90
C ASN A 257 -16.24 0.68 7.12
N GLU A 258 -16.61 1.60 6.26
CA GLU A 258 -17.81 1.49 5.45
C GLU A 258 -17.65 0.43 4.34
N ILE A 259 -16.44 0.27 3.76
CA ILE A 259 -16.17 -0.83 2.81
C ILE A 259 -16.26 -2.18 3.53
N ALA A 260 -15.71 -2.28 4.73
CA ALA A 260 -15.81 -3.50 5.52
C ALA A 260 -17.25 -3.83 5.91
N ALA A 261 -18.03 -2.83 6.31
CA ALA A 261 -19.45 -3.00 6.60
C ALA A 261 -20.25 -3.46 5.38
N ILE A 262 -19.93 -2.95 4.18
CA ILE A 262 -20.53 -3.42 2.92
C ILE A 262 -20.13 -4.88 2.65
N ALA A 263 -18.85 -5.21 2.76
CA ALA A 263 -18.34 -6.55 2.49
C ALA A 263 -18.99 -7.59 3.41
N GLU A 264 -19.09 -7.28 4.70
CA GLU A 264 -19.75 -8.10 5.71
C GLU A 264 -21.26 -8.22 5.42
N LYS A 265 -21.95 -7.10 5.20
CA LYS A 265 -23.41 -7.09 4.92
C LYS A 265 -23.78 -7.85 3.66
N MET A 266 -22.94 -7.79 2.63
CA MET A 266 -23.17 -8.45 1.35
C MET A 266 -22.62 -9.88 1.31
N ASN A 267 -22.00 -10.35 2.42
CA ASN A 267 -21.32 -11.65 2.52
C ASN A 267 -20.40 -11.91 1.33
N LEU A 268 -19.61 -10.90 0.94
CA LEU A 268 -18.73 -10.99 -0.21
C LEU A 268 -17.53 -11.85 0.18
N SER A 269 -17.45 -13.03 -0.42
CA SER A 269 -16.26 -13.89 -0.39
C SER A 269 -15.60 -13.86 -1.76
N TRP A 270 -14.31 -13.55 -1.79
CA TRP A 270 -13.50 -13.68 -2.99
C TRP A 270 -12.44 -14.75 -2.76
N ASP A 271 -12.07 -15.48 -3.81
CA ASP A 271 -11.10 -16.57 -3.71
C ASP A 271 -9.69 -16.05 -3.43
N ASP A 272 -9.35 -14.87 -3.98
CA ASP A 272 -7.98 -14.34 -3.97
C ASP A 272 -7.72 -13.25 -2.92
N PHE A 273 -8.76 -12.72 -2.27
CA PHE A 273 -8.63 -11.70 -1.22
C PHE A 273 -9.79 -11.73 -0.24
N TRP A 274 -9.59 -11.14 0.94
CA TRP A 274 -10.62 -10.99 1.96
C TRP A 274 -10.55 -9.62 2.62
N ILE A 275 -11.63 -9.24 3.32
CA ILE A 275 -11.61 -8.11 4.24
C ILE A 275 -11.54 -8.69 5.66
N ASP A 276 -10.45 -8.42 6.37
CA ASP A 276 -10.34 -8.73 7.78
C ASP A 276 -10.76 -7.49 8.60
N ASN A 277 -11.65 -7.67 9.57
CA ASN A 277 -12.07 -6.63 10.51
C ASN A 277 -11.92 -7.09 11.97
N SER A 278 -11.12 -8.11 12.22
CA SER A 278 -11.00 -8.76 13.53
C SER A 278 -10.44 -7.85 14.64
N GLU A 279 -9.69 -6.80 14.29
CA GLU A 279 -9.08 -5.87 15.26
C GLU A 279 -9.71 -4.46 15.28
N GLY A 280 -10.89 -4.28 14.67
CA GLY A 280 -11.55 -2.96 14.56
C GLY A 280 -10.83 -1.97 13.64
N HIS A 281 -9.86 -2.47 12.88
CA HIS A 281 -9.19 -1.78 11.79
C HIS A 281 -9.36 -2.66 10.56
N PRO A 282 -10.29 -2.32 9.66
CA PRO A 282 -10.53 -3.14 8.51
C PRO A 282 -9.33 -3.10 7.57
N GLU A 283 -8.92 -4.27 7.13
CA GLU A 283 -7.81 -4.46 6.21
C GLU A 283 -8.29 -5.32 5.04
N TRP A 284 -8.02 -4.86 3.82
CA TRP A 284 -8.09 -5.70 2.65
C TRP A 284 -6.82 -6.54 2.63
N GLU A 285 -6.95 -7.86 2.53
CA GLU A 285 -5.83 -8.79 2.60
C GLU A 285 -5.83 -9.78 1.43
N THR A 286 -4.64 -10.17 0.99
CA THR A 286 -4.46 -11.21 -0.03
C THR A 286 -3.19 -12.02 0.26
N THR A 287 -3.10 -13.23 -0.28
CA THR A 287 -1.83 -13.97 -0.40
C THR A 287 -1.22 -13.89 -1.81
N ASP A 288 -1.94 -13.30 -2.76
CA ASP A 288 -1.47 -13.08 -4.12
C ASP A 288 -0.68 -11.78 -4.21
N ARG A 289 0.63 -11.93 -4.46
CA ARG A 289 1.55 -10.81 -4.62
C ARG A 289 1.18 -9.93 -5.81
N ASP A 290 0.77 -10.51 -6.93
CA ASP A 290 0.52 -9.75 -8.15
C ASP A 290 -0.77 -8.92 -7.99
N LEU A 291 -1.75 -9.45 -7.25
CA LEU A 291 -2.94 -8.69 -6.84
C LEU A 291 -2.60 -7.58 -5.84
N ALA A 292 -1.71 -7.83 -4.88
CA ALA A 292 -1.22 -6.80 -3.95
C ALA A 292 -0.48 -5.67 -4.68
N ILE A 293 0.38 -5.99 -5.65
CA ILE A 293 1.06 -5.00 -6.49
C ILE A 293 0.03 -4.18 -7.27
N ALA A 294 -0.96 -4.83 -7.87
CA ALA A 294 -2.02 -4.15 -8.61
C ALA A 294 -2.82 -3.18 -7.72
N LYS A 295 -3.14 -3.58 -6.48
CA LYS A 295 -3.81 -2.70 -5.50
C LYS A 295 -2.92 -1.54 -5.07
N ALA A 296 -1.63 -1.77 -4.82
CA ALA A 296 -0.69 -0.71 -4.46
C ALA A 296 -0.49 0.32 -5.60
N GLU A 297 -0.51 -0.11 -6.86
CA GLU A 297 -0.40 0.76 -8.04
C GLU A 297 -1.73 1.45 -8.41
N ALA A 298 -2.86 0.98 -7.86
CA ALA A 298 -4.19 1.42 -8.27
C ALA A 298 -4.39 2.94 -8.18
N PRO A 299 -4.01 3.64 -7.09
CA PRO A 299 -4.24 5.09 -6.98
C PRO A 299 -3.55 5.88 -8.09
N LYS A 300 -2.31 5.53 -8.40
CA LYS A 300 -1.53 6.21 -9.46
C LYS A 300 -2.14 5.97 -10.84
N ARG A 301 -2.55 4.73 -11.12
CA ARG A 301 -3.19 4.36 -12.39
C ARG A 301 -4.56 5.04 -12.56
N ILE A 302 -5.33 5.19 -11.48
CA ILE A 302 -6.62 5.90 -11.49
C ILE A 302 -6.42 7.37 -11.87
N LEU A 303 -5.50 8.06 -11.22
CA LEU A 303 -5.21 9.48 -11.53
C LEU A 303 -4.79 9.66 -13.00
N GLN A 304 -3.93 8.78 -13.51
CA GLN A 304 -3.53 8.81 -14.93
C GLN A 304 -4.70 8.56 -15.88
N LEU A 305 -5.70 7.76 -15.48
CA LEU A 305 -6.91 7.56 -16.27
C LEU A 305 -7.83 8.79 -16.20
N GLU A 306 -7.97 9.41 -15.04
CA GLU A 306 -8.76 10.64 -14.86
C GLU A 306 -8.21 11.79 -15.70
N ASP A 307 -6.88 11.99 -15.71
CA ASP A 307 -6.22 12.99 -16.56
C ASP A 307 -6.51 12.75 -18.04
N ARG A 308 -6.42 11.49 -18.49
CA ARG A 308 -6.70 11.12 -19.88
C ARG A 308 -8.17 11.31 -20.26
N VAL A 309 -9.08 11.01 -19.35
CA VAL A 309 -10.53 11.24 -19.55
C VAL A 309 -10.81 12.73 -19.66
N SER A 310 -10.21 13.56 -18.81
CA SER A 310 -10.38 15.01 -18.87
C SER A 310 -9.91 15.61 -20.21
N VAL A 311 -8.77 15.13 -20.74
CA VAL A 311 -8.29 15.53 -22.06
C VAL A 311 -9.29 15.14 -23.17
N LEU A 312 -9.81 13.91 -23.12
CA LEU A 312 -10.82 13.45 -24.08
C LEU A 312 -12.12 14.26 -24.01
N GLU A 313 -12.57 14.64 -22.81
CA GLU A 313 -13.74 15.51 -22.63
C GLU A 313 -13.52 16.89 -23.25
N GLN A 314 -12.33 17.48 -23.09
CA GLN A 314 -11.98 18.76 -23.71
C GLN A 314 -11.97 18.68 -25.25
N ASP A 315 -11.40 17.61 -25.79
CA ASP A 315 -11.37 17.38 -27.24
C ASP A 315 -12.78 17.18 -27.80
N LEU A 316 -13.64 16.42 -27.12
CA LEU A 316 -15.05 16.25 -27.50
C LEU A 316 -15.80 17.58 -27.48
N ASN A 317 -15.66 18.39 -26.43
CA ASN A 317 -16.28 19.70 -26.34
C ASN A 317 -15.82 20.63 -27.47
N ARG A 318 -14.54 20.54 -27.86
CA ARG A 318 -14.01 21.29 -29.01
C ARG A 318 -14.64 20.83 -30.33
N ILE A 319 -14.78 19.52 -30.53
CA ILE A 319 -15.43 18.97 -31.73
C ILE A 319 -16.90 19.41 -31.80
N VAL A 320 -17.63 19.32 -30.68
CA VAL A 320 -19.02 19.78 -30.60
C VAL A 320 -19.12 21.26 -30.96
N GLY A 321 -18.27 22.12 -30.39
CA GLY A 321 -18.25 23.54 -30.75
C GLY A 321 -17.88 23.81 -32.21
N MET A 322 -17.02 22.98 -32.82
CA MET A 322 -16.73 23.06 -34.26
C MET A 322 -17.94 22.63 -35.12
N MET A 323 -18.69 21.62 -34.70
CA MET A 323 -19.91 21.17 -35.38
C MET A 323 -21.01 22.23 -35.30
N GLU A 324 -21.24 22.82 -34.13
CA GLU A 324 -22.17 23.94 -33.94
C GLU A 324 -21.78 25.14 -34.82
N SER A 325 -20.49 25.45 -34.94
CA SER A 325 -20.02 26.51 -35.84
C SER A 325 -20.24 26.17 -37.32
N LEU A 326 -20.09 24.91 -37.72
CA LEU A 326 -20.34 24.45 -39.08
C LEU A 326 -21.83 24.52 -39.42
N GLU A 327 -22.69 24.07 -38.50
CA GLU A 327 -24.15 24.13 -38.64
C GLU A 327 -24.62 25.58 -38.82
N ASN A 328 -24.17 26.49 -37.96
CA ASN A 328 -24.46 27.93 -38.10
C ASN A 328 -24.00 28.50 -39.47
N LYS A 329 -22.81 28.11 -39.96
CA LYS A 329 -22.34 28.54 -41.28
C LYS A 329 -23.16 27.97 -42.42
N LEU A 330 -23.62 26.73 -42.29
CA LEU A 330 -24.48 26.07 -43.28
C LEU A 330 -25.84 26.78 -43.35
N ASP A 331 -26.43 27.11 -42.20
CA ASP A 331 -27.68 27.87 -42.11
C ASP A 331 -27.55 29.27 -42.71
N MET A 332 -26.41 29.94 -42.52
CA MET A 332 -26.13 31.22 -43.17
C MET A 332 -26.06 31.10 -44.70
N LEU A 333 -25.47 30.01 -45.23
CA LEU A 333 -25.39 29.77 -46.67
C LEU A 333 -26.74 29.39 -47.28
N LEU A 334 -27.58 28.66 -46.54
CA LEU A 334 -28.91 28.26 -46.99
C LEU A 334 -29.94 29.41 -46.90
N ASN A 335 -29.73 30.38 -46.00
CA ASN A 335 -30.56 31.57 -45.87
C ASN A 335 -30.12 32.76 -46.74
N VAL A 336 -29.26 32.56 -47.74
CA VAL A 336 -28.92 33.61 -48.71
C VAL A 336 -30.17 33.89 -49.56
N PRO A 337 -30.76 35.11 -49.52
CA PRO A 337 -31.93 35.43 -50.31
C PRO A 337 -31.61 35.35 -51.81
N ALA A 338 -32.39 34.55 -52.54
CA ALA A 338 -32.27 34.31 -53.97
C ALA A 338 -32.76 35.49 -54.84
N THR A 339 -32.47 36.73 -54.44
CA THR A 339 -32.80 37.91 -55.24
C THR A 339 -31.52 38.68 -55.59
N PRO A 340 -31.09 38.67 -56.87
CA PRO A 340 -30.03 39.57 -57.29
C PRO A 340 -30.50 41.01 -57.04
N PRO A 341 -29.59 41.92 -56.61
CA PRO A 341 -29.94 43.33 -56.51
C PRO A 341 -30.41 43.82 -57.88
N PRO A 342 -31.48 44.64 -57.95
CA PRO A 342 -31.93 45.19 -59.22
C PRO A 342 -30.78 45.99 -59.87
N PRO A 343 -30.65 45.95 -61.20
CA PRO A 343 -29.58 46.65 -61.90
C PRO A 343 -29.65 48.15 -61.58
N SER A 344 -28.48 48.75 -61.32
CA SER A 344 -28.39 50.18 -61.02
C SER A 344 -28.74 50.98 -62.28
N ASP A 345 -29.94 51.55 -62.31
CA ASP A 345 -30.31 52.57 -63.28
C ASP A 345 -29.55 53.87 -62.95
N SER A 346 -28.33 53.96 -63.44
CA SER A 346 -27.60 55.22 -63.56
C SER A 346 -26.64 55.12 -64.74
N ILE A 347 -27.22 55.15 -65.94
CA ILE A 347 -26.54 55.68 -67.12
C ILE A 347 -27.13 57.08 -67.33
N GLU A 348 -26.43 58.10 -66.82
CA GLU A 348 -26.60 59.46 -67.32
C GLU A 348 -26.12 59.48 -68.77
N VAL A 349 -27.07 59.67 -69.69
CA VAL A 349 -26.77 59.99 -71.09
C VAL A 349 -26.55 61.49 -71.18
N ILE A 350 -25.35 61.89 -71.61
CA ILE A 350 -24.90 63.25 -71.89
C ILE A 350 -25.70 63.88 -73.04
#